data_AF-A0A2A6M6J4-F1
#
_entry.id   AF-A0A2A6M6J4-F1
#
_cell.length_a   1.000
_cell.length_b   1.000
_cell.length_c   1.000
_cell.angle_alpha   90.00
_cell.angle_beta   90.00
_cell.angle_gamma   90.00
#
_symmetry.space_group_name_H-M   'P 1'
#
loop_
_entity.id
_entity.type
_entity.pdbx_description
1 polymer ?
#
loop_
_entity_poly.entity_id
_entity_poly.type
_entity_poly.pdbx_seq_one_letter_code
_entity_poly.pdbx_strand_id
1 'polypeptide(L)'
;MVQLLLMLREELNDAAPFEDVVTDKYGALLQGDLGQFMTPTAVSNAVSGFLGAAGEKGKKRAEPTCGTGALIMGDLRHTYAVGGKDGISHVDYSINDLDQRLVRIATVQVMYHSIRHEAPLKRLVAHNADLIRNYNSSPPFFVATSWRGMLPGQMI
;
A
#
# COMPACT_ATOMS: atom_id res chain seq x y z
N MET A 1 -0.35 13.93 13.65
CA MET A 1 0.47 13.28 12.60
C MET A 1 1.71 12.61 13.18
N VAL A 2 2.54 13.31 13.97
CA VAL A 2 3.75 12.72 14.62
C VAL A 2 3.42 11.56 15.57
N GLN A 3 2.36 11.69 16.38
CA GLN A 3 1.97 10.67 17.36
C GLN A 3 1.45 9.38 16.70
N LEU A 4 0.69 9.50 15.60
CA LEU A 4 0.25 8.35 14.79
C LEU A 4 1.45 7.64 14.17
N LEU A 5 2.42 8.39 13.64
CA LEU A 5 3.62 7.84 13.03
C LEU A 5 4.50 7.08 14.04
N LEU A 6 4.59 7.59 15.28
CA LEU A 6 5.31 6.93 16.37
C LEU A 6 4.60 5.66 16.86
N MET A 7 3.27 5.70 17.04
CA MET A 7 2.49 4.53 17.43
C MET A 7 2.51 3.43 16.36
N LEU A 8 2.45 3.82 15.08
CA LEU A 8 2.51 2.86 13.99
C LEU A 8 3.90 2.25 13.81
N ARG A 9 4.98 2.93 14.24
CA ARG A 9 6.35 2.45 14.03
C ARG A 9 6.62 1.12 14.73
N GLU A 10 6.23 0.98 16.00
CA GLU A 10 6.46 -0.28 16.75
C GLU A 10 5.66 -1.42 16.15
N GLU A 11 4.37 -1.18 15.87
CA GLU A 11 3.50 -2.18 15.27
C GLU A 11 3.97 -2.60 13.87
N LEU A 12 4.39 -1.64 13.03
CA LEU A 12 4.94 -1.93 11.71
C LEU A 12 6.32 -2.62 11.77
N ASN A 13 7.07 -2.48 12.87
CA ASN A 13 8.37 -3.13 13.02
C ASN A 13 8.28 -4.64 13.24
N ASP A 14 7.23 -5.07 13.96
CA ASP A 14 6.98 -6.46 14.32
C ASP A 14 6.06 -7.17 13.33
N ALA A 15 5.38 -6.40 12.48
CA ALA A 15 4.47 -6.90 11.47
C ALA A 15 5.15 -7.82 10.43
N ALA A 16 4.42 -8.82 9.96
CA ALA A 16 4.86 -9.65 8.85
C ALA A 16 4.93 -8.82 7.55
N PRO A 17 5.67 -9.29 6.52
CA PRO A 17 5.73 -8.60 5.23
C PRO A 17 4.35 -8.29 4.66
N PHE A 18 4.08 -6.98 4.51
CA PHE A 18 2.82 -6.42 3.99
C PHE A 18 1.57 -6.81 4.79
N GLU A 19 1.73 -7.09 6.08
CA GLU A 19 0.59 -7.17 6.99
C GLU A 19 -0.13 -5.81 7.08
N ASP A 20 -1.45 -5.83 7.08
CA ASP A 20 -2.25 -4.62 7.23
C ASP A 20 -2.43 -4.31 8.72
N VAL A 21 -1.66 -3.34 9.21
CA VAL A 21 -1.58 -3.01 10.64
C VAL A 21 -2.50 -1.84 11.00
N VAL A 22 -2.77 -0.96 10.03
CA VAL A 22 -3.40 0.34 10.30
C VAL A 22 -4.92 0.28 10.13
N THR A 23 -5.43 -0.54 9.22
CA THR A 23 -6.85 -0.52 8.83
C THR A 23 -7.81 -0.67 10.01
N ASP A 24 -7.67 -1.74 10.80
CA ASP A 24 -8.60 -1.99 11.91
C ASP A 24 -8.47 -0.93 13.01
N LYS A 25 -7.24 -0.49 13.32
CA LYS A 25 -6.97 0.53 14.34
C LYS A 25 -7.53 1.89 13.94
N TYR A 26 -7.33 2.31 12.69
CA TYR A 26 -7.82 3.59 12.18
C TYR A 26 -9.32 3.55 11.88
N GLY A 27 -9.85 2.42 11.42
CA GLY A 27 -11.29 2.21 11.20
C GLY A 27 -12.10 2.44 12.47
N ALA A 28 -11.61 1.99 13.63
CA ALA A 28 -12.23 2.26 14.93
C ALA A 28 -12.33 3.76 15.29
N LEU A 29 -11.44 4.59 14.73
CA LEU A 29 -11.43 6.05 14.95
C LEU A 29 -12.34 6.81 13.99
N LEU A 30 -12.61 6.27 12.81
CA LEU A 30 -13.39 6.95 11.78
C LEU A 30 -14.88 7.05 12.13
N GLN A 31 -15.44 6.13 12.92
CA GLN A 31 -16.87 6.13 13.29
C GLN A 31 -17.86 6.36 12.12
N GLY A 32 -17.46 6.05 10.87
CA GLY A 32 -18.26 6.30 9.67
C GLY A 32 -18.22 7.75 9.16
N ASP A 33 -17.21 8.55 9.51
CA ASP A 33 -16.97 9.89 8.95
C ASP A 33 -17.02 9.82 7.41
N LEU A 34 -17.83 10.70 6.80
CA LEU A 34 -18.10 10.73 5.36
C LEU A 34 -18.70 9.43 4.77
N GLY A 35 -19.26 8.55 5.60
CA GLY A 35 -19.80 7.25 5.19
C GLY A 35 -18.73 6.23 4.80
N GLN A 36 -17.47 6.49 5.17
CA GLN A 36 -16.34 5.63 4.84
C GLN A 36 -16.24 4.47 5.82
N PHE A 37 -16.20 3.26 5.28
CA PHE A 37 -15.90 2.04 6.01
C PHE A 37 -14.61 1.45 5.49
N MET A 38 -13.74 1.01 6.39
CA MET A 38 -12.50 0.36 5.98
C MET A 38 -12.77 -1.11 5.68
N THR A 39 -12.17 -1.61 4.60
CA THR A 39 -12.26 -3.02 4.21
C THR A 39 -11.58 -3.89 5.27
N PRO A 40 -12.30 -4.84 5.91
CA PRO A 40 -11.69 -5.72 6.88
C PRO A 40 -10.55 -6.55 6.27
N THR A 41 -9.45 -6.74 7.00
CA THR A 41 -8.26 -7.45 6.51
C THR A 41 -8.58 -8.87 6.01
N ALA A 42 -9.54 -9.56 6.64
CA ALA A 42 -9.98 -10.88 6.19
C ALA A 42 -10.59 -10.86 4.78
N VAL A 43 -11.38 -9.84 4.45
CA VAL A 43 -11.96 -9.67 3.10
C VAL A 43 -10.87 -9.36 2.09
N SER A 44 -9.95 -8.47 2.45
CA SER A 44 -8.80 -8.15 1.61
C SER A 44 -7.98 -9.38 1.23
N ASN A 45 -7.59 -10.18 2.22
CA ASN A 45 -6.81 -11.40 2.00
C ASN A 45 -7.53 -12.40 1.09
N ALA A 46 -8.85 -12.55 1.25
CA ALA A 46 -9.65 -13.43 0.40
C ALA A 46 -9.67 -12.94 -1.06
N VAL A 47 -9.91 -11.64 -1.29
CA VAL A 47 -9.92 -11.03 -2.63
C VAL A 47 -8.57 -11.19 -3.32
N SER A 48 -7.46 -11.01 -2.61
CA SER A 48 -6.11 -11.16 -3.18
C SER A 48 -5.84 -12.59 -3.68
N GLY A 49 -6.38 -13.60 -2.99
CA GLY A 49 -6.32 -14.99 -3.46
C GLY A 49 -7.04 -15.21 -4.79
N PHE A 50 -8.13 -14.47 -5.06
CA PHE A 50 -8.84 -14.53 -6.33
C PHE A 50 -8.13 -13.76 -7.46
N LEU A 51 -7.52 -12.61 -7.15
CA LEU A 51 -6.79 -11.80 -8.14
C LEU A 51 -5.49 -12.47 -8.61
N GLY A 52 -4.91 -13.30 -7.75
CA GLY A 52 -3.64 -13.97 -7.97
C GLY A 52 -2.43 -13.04 -7.77
N ALA A 53 -1.26 -13.64 -7.58
CA ALA A 53 -0.01 -12.92 -7.40
C ALA A 53 0.41 -12.15 -8.66
N ALA A 54 1.17 -11.07 -8.47
CA ALA A 54 1.81 -10.42 -9.61
C ALA A 54 2.86 -11.38 -10.21
N GLY A 55 2.65 -11.81 -11.45
CA GLY A 55 3.63 -12.62 -12.19
C GLY A 55 4.77 -11.76 -12.77
N GLU A 56 5.74 -12.41 -13.39
CA GLU A 56 6.96 -11.78 -13.97
C GLU A 56 6.68 -10.64 -14.98
N LYS A 57 5.49 -10.64 -15.61
CA LYS A 57 5.07 -9.56 -16.51
C LYS A 57 4.40 -8.45 -15.71
N GLY A 58 5.20 -7.50 -15.20
CA GLY A 58 4.79 -6.37 -14.37
C GLY A 58 3.44 -5.76 -14.70
N LYS A 59 2.39 -6.27 -14.03
CA LYS A 59 1.02 -5.82 -14.19
C LYS A 59 0.85 -4.54 -13.38
N LYS A 60 0.39 -3.48 -14.07
CA LYS A 60 -0.11 -2.30 -13.38
C LYS A 60 -1.34 -2.70 -12.57
N ARG A 61 -1.32 -2.37 -11.29
CA ARG A 61 -2.48 -2.51 -10.39
C ARG A 61 -2.96 -1.13 -9.98
N ALA A 62 -4.25 -1.02 -9.76
CA ALA A 62 -4.85 0.24 -9.35
C ALA A 62 -5.85 0.00 -8.23
N GLU A 63 -5.85 0.90 -7.26
CA GLU A 63 -6.91 1.00 -6.26
C GLU A 63 -7.38 2.47 -6.22
N PRO A 64 -8.49 2.80 -6.89
CA PRO A 64 -8.94 4.18 -7.09
C PRO A 64 -9.55 4.83 -5.83
N THR A 65 -9.85 4.02 -4.81
CA THR A 65 -10.45 4.43 -3.53
C THR A 65 -9.78 3.68 -2.39
N CYS A 66 -8.49 3.96 -2.18
CA CYS A 66 -7.60 3.10 -1.43
C CYS A 66 -7.84 3.03 0.06
N GLY A 67 -8.53 4.00 0.65
CA GLY A 67 -8.66 4.09 2.09
C GLY A 67 -7.30 3.99 2.77
N THR A 68 -7.22 3.22 3.85
CA THR A 68 -5.94 2.91 4.54
C THR A 68 -5.02 1.98 3.77
N GLY A 69 -5.46 1.42 2.65
CA GLY A 69 -4.67 0.56 1.78
C GLY A 69 -4.92 -0.94 1.93
N ALA A 70 -5.97 -1.36 2.64
CA ALA A 70 -6.22 -2.77 2.98
C ALA A 70 -6.08 -3.74 1.79
N LEU A 71 -6.73 -3.43 0.65
CA LEU A 71 -6.66 -4.26 -0.58
C LEU A 71 -5.25 -4.29 -1.19
N ILE A 72 -4.51 -3.18 -1.12
CA ILE A 72 -3.12 -3.13 -1.57
C ILE A 72 -2.24 -4.00 -0.66
N MET A 73 -2.42 -3.92 0.66
CA MET A 73 -1.65 -4.72 1.61
C MET A 73 -1.93 -6.22 1.44
N GLY A 74 -3.19 -6.62 1.28
CA GLY A 74 -3.55 -8.02 0.99
C GLY A 74 -2.91 -8.52 -0.30
N ASP A 75 -2.93 -7.71 -1.36
CA ASP A 75 -2.33 -8.08 -2.63
C ASP A 75 -0.81 -8.22 -2.57
N LEU A 76 -0.13 -7.25 -1.94
CA LEU A 76 1.32 -7.31 -1.76
C LEU A 76 1.70 -8.48 -0.85
N ARG A 77 0.94 -8.77 0.20
CA ARG A 77 1.14 -9.95 1.05
C ARG A 77 1.02 -11.24 0.26
N HIS A 78 -0.03 -11.38 -0.56
CA HIS A 78 -0.21 -12.57 -1.40
C HIS A 78 0.90 -12.70 -2.45
N THR A 79 1.26 -11.59 -3.10
CA THR A 79 2.35 -11.55 -4.08
C THR A 79 3.69 -11.93 -3.44
N TYR A 80 3.98 -11.41 -2.25
CA TYR A 80 5.18 -11.78 -1.49
C TYR A 80 5.17 -13.25 -1.07
N ALA A 81 4.03 -13.78 -0.62
CA ALA A 81 3.91 -15.18 -0.23
C ALA A 81 4.18 -16.15 -1.39
N VAL A 82 3.80 -15.78 -2.61
CA VAL A 82 3.98 -16.62 -3.82
C VAL A 82 5.35 -16.43 -4.48
N GLY A 83 5.79 -15.18 -4.65
CA GLY A 83 6.98 -14.83 -5.45
C GLY A 83 8.13 -14.21 -4.64
N GLY A 84 7.99 -14.09 -3.32
CA GLY A 84 8.97 -13.45 -2.46
C GLY A 84 9.25 -11.98 -2.83
N LYS A 85 10.47 -11.54 -2.52
CA LYS A 85 10.97 -10.20 -2.87
C LYS A 85 10.97 -9.95 -4.38
N ASP A 86 11.16 -10.98 -5.20
CA ASP A 86 11.21 -10.85 -6.65
C ASP A 86 9.83 -10.57 -7.24
N GLY A 87 8.79 -11.28 -6.79
CA GLY A 87 7.40 -11.01 -7.15
C GLY A 87 7.00 -9.56 -6.88
N ILE A 88 7.38 -9.01 -5.72
CA ILE A 88 7.15 -7.59 -5.37
C ILE A 88 7.87 -6.63 -6.32
N SER A 89 9.05 -7.01 -6.81
CA SER A 89 9.85 -6.19 -7.73
C SER A 89 9.23 -5.97 -9.11
N HIS A 90 8.15 -6.68 -9.41
CA HIS A 90 7.37 -6.50 -10.63
C HIS A 90 6.12 -5.64 -10.44
N VAL A 91 5.74 -5.31 -9.20
CA VAL A 91 4.48 -4.63 -8.89
C VAL A 91 4.57 -3.12 -9.09
N ASP A 92 3.74 -2.61 -9.99
CA ASP A 92 3.54 -1.18 -10.28
C ASP A 92 2.13 -0.78 -9.84
N TYR A 93 2.01 -0.05 -8.73
CA TYR A 93 0.74 0.34 -8.13
C TYR A 93 0.40 1.81 -8.41
N SER A 94 -0.85 2.06 -8.75
CA SER A 94 -1.48 3.39 -8.67
C SER A 94 -2.55 3.38 -7.58
N ILE A 95 -2.47 4.29 -6.62
CA ILE A 95 -3.47 4.42 -5.55
C ILE A 95 -4.09 5.82 -5.56
N ASN A 96 -5.36 5.91 -5.23
CA ASN A 96 -6.05 7.20 -5.08
C ASN A 96 -7.06 7.15 -3.94
N ASP A 97 -7.26 8.26 -3.25
CA ASP A 97 -8.44 8.48 -2.43
C ASP A 97 -8.81 9.96 -2.44
N LEU A 98 -10.08 10.28 -2.16
CA LEU A 98 -10.53 11.65 -1.98
C LEU A 98 -9.98 12.24 -0.67
N ASP A 99 -9.82 11.42 0.37
CA ASP A 99 -9.24 11.86 1.65
C ASP A 99 -7.72 11.70 1.66
N GLN A 100 -7.01 12.84 1.68
CA GLN A 100 -5.55 12.87 1.70
C GLN A 100 -4.93 12.11 2.89
N ARG A 101 -5.62 12.04 4.04
CA ARG A 101 -5.14 11.33 5.23
C ARG A 101 -5.04 9.83 4.95
N LEU A 102 -6.04 9.29 4.28
CA LEU A 102 -6.11 7.88 3.89
C LEU A 102 -5.00 7.55 2.90
N VAL A 103 -4.82 8.38 1.87
CA VAL A 103 -3.76 8.11 0.90
C VAL A 103 -2.36 8.17 1.51
N ARG A 104 -2.14 9.07 2.47
CA ARG A 104 -0.89 9.12 3.25
C ARG A 104 -0.68 7.85 4.06
N ILE A 105 -1.72 7.36 4.74
CA ILE A 105 -1.66 6.10 5.50
C ILE A 105 -1.30 4.93 4.56
N ALA A 106 -2.05 4.76 3.47
CA ALA A 106 -1.79 3.70 2.49
C ALA A 106 -0.36 3.76 1.93
N THR A 107 0.10 4.96 1.57
CA THR A 107 1.46 5.19 1.08
C THR A 107 2.52 4.78 2.12
N VAL A 108 2.33 5.19 3.38
CA VAL A 108 3.25 4.83 4.46
C VAL A 108 3.26 3.32 4.68
N GLN A 109 2.11 2.64 4.73
CA GLN A 109 2.07 1.19 4.91
C GLN A 109 2.87 0.48 3.80
N VAL A 110 2.56 0.78 2.53
CA VAL A 110 3.22 0.14 1.38
C VAL A 110 4.73 0.38 1.40
N MET A 111 5.15 1.64 1.54
CA MET A 111 6.56 2.01 1.48
C MET A 111 7.34 1.50 2.69
N TYR A 112 6.75 1.54 3.88
CA TYR A 112 7.38 1.05 5.10
C TYR A 112 7.66 -0.44 4.99
N HIS A 113 6.67 -1.26 4.66
CA HIS A 113 6.87 -2.72 4.53
C HIS A 113 7.87 -3.04 3.44
N SER A 114 7.78 -2.37 2.30
CA SER A 114 8.69 -2.59 1.19
C SER A 114 10.15 -2.31 1.61
N ILE A 115 10.41 -1.24 2.38
CA ILE A 115 11.76 -0.90 2.89
C ILE A 115 12.18 -1.86 4.01
N ARG A 116 11.34 -2.01 5.04
CA ARG A 116 11.61 -2.78 6.26
C ARG A 116 11.87 -4.26 6.01
N HIS A 117 11.22 -4.83 4.99
CA HIS A 117 11.37 -6.24 4.60
C HIS A 117 12.23 -6.41 3.34
N GLU A 118 12.86 -5.33 2.86
CA GLU A 118 13.73 -5.33 1.68
C GLU A 118 13.07 -5.99 0.46
N ALA A 119 11.78 -5.71 0.25
CA ALA A 119 10.97 -6.25 -0.83
C ALA A 119 10.72 -5.10 -1.82
N PRO A 120 11.60 -4.86 -2.80
CA PRO A 120 11.68 -3.59 -3.51
C PRO A 120 10.52 -3.45 -4.50
N LEU A 121 9.50 -2.67 -4.15
CA LEU A 121 8.38 -2.40 -5.06
C LEU A 121 8.87 -1.75 -6.35
N LYS A 122 8.34 -2.13 -7.52
CA LYS A 122 8.74 -1.50 -8.80
C LYS A 122 8.42 -0.02 -8.79
N ARG A 123 7.17 0.31 -8.44
CA ARG A 123 6.67 1.68 -8.39
C ARG A 123 5.40 1.78 -7.56
N LEU A 124 5.29 2.88 -6.81
CA LEU A 124 4.04 3.37 -6.22
C LEU A 124 3.79 4.79 -6.75
N VAL A 125 2.64 4.98 -7.39
CA VAL A 125 2.11 6.30 -7.74
C VAL A 125 0.88 6.53 -6.90
N ALA A 126 0.84 7.64 -6.20
CA ALA A 126 -0.25 7.93 -5.28
C ALA A 126 -0.88 9.28 -5.64
N HIS A 127 -2.21 9.30 -5.72
CA HIS A 127 -3.03 10.44 -6.10
C HIS A 127 -4.00 10.80 -4.96
N ASN A 128 -4.34 12.08 -4.86
CA ASN A 128 -5.42 12.52 -3.97
C ASN A 128 -6.36 13.39 -4.80
N ALA A 129 -7.43 12.78 -5.30
CA ALA A 129 -8.34 13.44 -6.22
C ALA A 129 -9.75 12.85 -6.13
N ASP A 130 -10.73 13.70 -6.44
CA ASP A 130 -12.02 13.24 -6.95
C ASP A 130 -11.77 12.59 -8.32
N LEU A 131 -11.70 11.26 -8.32
CA LEU A 131 -11.34 10.48 -9.49
C LEU A 131 -12.42 10.52 -10.57
N ILE A 132 -13.69 10.77 -10.19
CA ILE A 132 -14.80 10.88 -11.14
C ILE A 132 -14.71 12.20 -11.89
N ARG A 133 -14.43 13.30 -11.18
CA ARG A 133 -14.35 14.65 -11.79
C ARG A 133 -13.02 14.92 -12.50
N ASN A 134 -11.92 14.40 -11.95
CA ASN A 134 -10.57 14.77 -12.36
C ASN A 134 -9.77 13.57 -12.89
N TYR A 135 -10.46 12.63 -13.56
CA TYR A 135 -9.83 11.46 -14.16
C TYR A 135 -8.72 11.90 -15.13
N ASN A 136 -7.50 11.41 -14.90
CA ASN A 136 -6.31 11.67 -15.71
C ASN A 136 -5.82 13.14 -15.78
N SER A 137 -6.41 14.06 -15.01
CA SER A 137 -5.97 15.46 -14.93
C SER A 137 -5.27 15.80 -13.62
N SER A 138 -5.33 14.92 -12.62
CA SER A 138 -4.75 15.14 -11.30
C SER A 138 -3.29 14.66 -11.25
N PRO A 139 -2.32 15.55 -10.95
CA PRO A 139 -0.95 15.13 -10.76
C PRO A 139 -0.83 14.20 -9.54
N PRO A 140 0.17 13.30 -9.52
CA PRO A 140 0.43 12.47 -8.36
C PRO A 140 0.89 13.35 -7.18
N PHE A 141 0.40 13.06 -5.97
CA PHE A 141 0.92 13.73 -4.76
C PHE A 141 2.22 13.07 -4.27
N PHE A 142 2.44 11.79 -4.62
CA PHE A 142 3.64 11.05 -4.27
C PHE A 142 3.98 10.02 -5.35
N VAL A 143 5.27 9.87 -5.63
CA VAL A 143 5.80 8.84 -6.52
C VAL A 143 7.05 8.25 -5.89
N ALA A 144 7.09 6.93 -5.78
CA ALA A 144 8.30 6.19 -5.48
C ALA A 144 8.55 5.15 -6.57
N THR A 145 9.79 5.07 -7.03
CA THR A 145 10.27 3.99 -7.89
C THR A 145 11.18 3.07 -7.09
N SER A 146 11.39 1.86 -7.60
CA SER A 146 12.24 0.86 -6.96
C SER A 146 13.57 1.43 -6.47
N TRP A 147 13.92 1.09 -5.24
CA TRP A 147 15.23 1.37 -4.62
C TRP A 147 16.16 0.15 -4.67
N ARG A 148 15.93 -0.78 -5.60
CA ARG A 148 16.84 -1.91 -5.84
C ARG A 148 18.26 -1.34 -6.04
N GLY A 149 19.19 -1.62 -5.12
CA GLY A 149 20.57 -1.13 -5.15
C GLY A 149 20.83 0.26 -4.55
N MET A 150 19.87 0.90 -3.88
CA MET A 150 20.04 2.24 -3.25
C MET A 150 20.15 2.20 -1.71
N LEU A 151 20.09 1.03 -1.07
CA LEU A 151 20.28 0.94 0.37
C LEU A 151 21.77 1.06 0.72
N PRO A 152 22.15 1.88 1.72
CA PRO A 152 23.55 2.06 2.11
C PRO A 152 24.14 0.71 2.55
N GLY A 153 25.15 0.22 1.82
CA GLY A 153 25.89 -1.00 2.16
C GLY A 153 25.84 -2.13 1.12
N GLN A 154 25.02 -2.02 0.08
CA GLN A 154 25.06 -2.93 -1.08
C GLN A 154 25.05 -2.13 -2.38
N MET A 155 26.22 -1.63 -2.77
CA MET A 155 26.48 -1.39 -4.19
C MET A 155 26.84 -2.75 -4.82
N ILE A 156 26.21 -3.04 -5.95
CA ILE A 156 26.60 -4.15 -6.84
C ILE A 156 27.98 -3.84 -7.41
#